data_AF-A0ABC8U0U3-F1
#
_entry.id   AF-A0ABC8U0U3-F1
#
_cell.length_a   1.000
_cell.length_b   1.000
_cell.length_c   1.000
_cell.angle_alpha   90.00
_cell.angle_beta   90.00
_cell.angle_gamma   90.00
#
_symmetry.space_group_name_H-M   'P 1'
#
loop_
_entity.id
_entity.type
_entity.pdbx_description
1 polymer ?
#
loop_
_entity_poly.entity_id
_entity_poly.type
_entity_poly.pdbx_seq_one_letter_code
_entity_poly.pdbx_strand_id
1 'polypeptide(L)'
;MRETHYWVTHWIGGVETVTLGDQEARTRNSKKSIFERKAPPTFPFLIEMRETHYWVTHWTERSVDLFLCGKKPLVEVRRRDEQSKFVIERWKTED
;
A
#
# COMPACT_ATOMS: atom_id res chain seq x y z
N MET A 1 -5.78 -12.86 -5.97
CA MET A 1 -5.10 -12.00 -4.96
C MET A 1 -4.13 -10.95 -5.54
N ARG A 2 -4.13 -10.66 -6.85
CA ARG A 2 -3.29 -9.57 -7.39
C ARG A 2 -4.03 -8.23 -7.49
N GLU A 3 -5.36 -8.24 -7.49
CA GLU A 3 -6.16 -7.06 -7.81
C GLU A 3 -6.24 -6.04 -6.67
N THR A 4 -6.33 -6.46 -5.41
CA THR A 4 -6.43 -5.55 -4.26
C THR A 4 -5.19 -4.66 -4.09
N HIS A 5 -4.01 -5.20 -4.39
CA HIS A 5 -2.73 -4.47 -4.29
C HIS A 5 -2.61 -3.30 -5.27
N TYR A 6 -3.27 -3.37 -6.44
CA TYR A 6 -3.23 -2.28 -7.42
C TYR A 6 -4.08 -1.07 -7.00
N TRP A 7 -5.22 -1.31 -6.34
CA TRP A 7 -6.08 -0.24 -5.85
C TRP A 7 -5.40 0.59 -4.76
N VAL A 8 -4.72 -0.10 -3.84
CA VAL A 8 -3.86 0.49 -2.80
C VAL A 8 -2.87 1.45 -3.46
N THR A 9 -2.04 1.02 -4.43
CA THR A 9 -1.08 1.93 -5.08
C THR A 9 -1.69 3.12 -5.82
N HIS A 10 -2.86 2.94 -6.42
CA HIS A 10 -3.48 3.99 -7.23
C HIS A 10 -4.16 5.06 -6.35
N TRP A 11 -4.60 4.71 -5.14
CA TRP A 11 -5.33 5.59 -4.22
C TRP A 11 -4.45 6.17 -3.11
N ILE A 12 -3.30 5.55 -2.83
CA ILE A 12 -2.37 5.88 -1.73
C ILE A 12 -1.30 6.91 -2.15
N GLY A 13 -1.44 7.56 -3.31
CA GLY A 13 -0.68 8.79 -3.60
C GLY A 13 0.25 8.71 -4.80
N GLY A 14 -0.29 8.26 -5.95
CA GLY A 14 0.36 8.52 -7.23
C GLY A 14 1.66 7.76 -7.41
N VAL A 15 1.59 6.43 -7.38
CA VAL A 15 2.65 5.61 -7.97
C VAL A 15 2.48 5.67 -9.48
N GLU A 16 3.53 6.07 -10.19
CA GLU A 16 3.51 6.12 -11.65
C GLU A 16 4.52 5.15 -12.26
N THR A 17 4.19 4.69 -13.46
CA THR A 17 5.10 3.87 -14.26
C THR A 17 6.00 4.79 -15.05
N VAL A 18 7.28 4.86 -14.67
CA VAL A 18 8.29 5.58 -15.45
C VAL A 18 9.03 4.62 -16.38
N THR A 19 9.50 5.14 -17.51
CA THR A 19 10.41 4.41 -18.40
C THR A 19 11.80 5.02 -18.31
N LEU A 20 12.75 4.25 -17.79
CA LEU A 20 14.15 4.65 -17.70
C LEU A 20 14.85 4.47 -19.06
N GLY A 21 15.88 5.27 -19.32
CA GLY A 21 16.84 4.99 -20.39
C GLY A 21 17.66 3.74 -20.09
N ASP A 22 18.22 3.06 -21.11
CA ASP A 22 18.98 1.81 -20.91
C ASP A 22 20.19 1.97 -19.98
N GLN A 23 20.86 3.12 -20.03
CA GLN A 23 21.99 3.41 -19.15
C GLN A 23 21.54 3.54 -17.69
N GLU A 24 20.47 4.29 -17.42
CA GLU A 24 19.91 4.47 -16.08
C GLU A 24 19.34 3.16 -15.51
N ALA A 25 18.67 2.36 -16.35
CA ALA A 25 18.15 1.05 -15.97
C ALA A 25 19.27 0.08 -15.58
N ARG A 26 20.38 0.07 -16.32
CA ARG A 26 21.58 -0.74 -16.01
C ARG A 26 22.26 -0.28 -14.74
N THR A 27 22.43 1.03 -14.54
CA THR A 27 23.03 1.60 -13.32
C THR A 27 22.23 1.21 -12.07
N ARG A 28 20.90 1.21 -12.16
CA ARG A 28 19.99 0.82 -11.06
C ARG A 28 19.72 -0.69 -11.00
N ASN A 29 20.37 -1.49 -11.86
CA ASN A 29 20.13 -2.93 -12.02
C ASN A 29 18.63 -3.31 -12.03
N SER A 30 17.84 -2.50 -12.73
CA SER A 30 16.38 -2.54 -12.69
C SER A 30 15.82 -2.70 -14.11
N LYS A 31 14.53 -3.04 -14.20
CA LYS A 31 13.83 -3.08 -15.50
C LYS A 31 13.78 -1.67 -16.10
N LYS A 32 13.64 -1.60 -17.41
CA LYS A 32 13.45 -0.33 -18.14
C LYS A 32 12.14 0.38 -17.76
N SER A 33 11.18 -0.36 -17.22
CA SER A 33 9.95 0.19 -16.64
C SER A 33 9.90 -0.17 -15.16
N ILE A 34 9.80 0.85 -14.31
CA ILE A 34 9.71 0.72 -12.86
C ILE A 34 8.56 1.58 -12.32
N PHE A 35 8.08 1.21 -11.14
CA PHE A 35 7.16 2.03 -10.36
C PHE A 35 7.97 3.02 -9.52
N GLU A 36 7.65 4.32 -9.62
CA GLU A 36 8.25 5.37 -8.80
C GLU A 36 7.16 6.21 -8.11
N ARG A 37 7.54 6.87 -7.01
CA ARG A 37 6.68 7.86 -6.33
C ARG A 37 6.64 9.15 -7.14
N LYS A 38 5.44 9.65 -7.43
CA LYS A 38 5.25 10.97 -8.04
C LYS A 38 5.29 12.13 -7.04
N ALA A 39 4.77 11.90 -5.84
CA ALA A 39 4.58 12.93 -4.82
C ALA A 39 4.45 12.28 -3.42
N PRO A 40 4.58 13.06 -2.33
CA PRO A 40 4.12 12.60 -1.03
C PRO A 40 2.63 12.23 -1.09
N PRO A 41 2.18 11.24 -0.29
CA PRO A 41 0.79 10.81 -0.30
C PRO A 41 -0.18 11.93 0.08
N THR A 42 -1.28 12.06 -0.67
CA THR A 42 -2.33 13.07 -0.40
C THR A 42 -2.97 12.89 0.99
N PHE A 43 -3.06 11.64 1.47
CA PHE A 43 -3.65 11.30 2.76
C PHE A 43 -2.67 10.48 3.61
N PRO A 44 -2.51 10.75 4.92
CA PRO A 44 -1.58 10.01 5.77
C PRO A 44 -2.01 8.57 6.05
N PHE A 45 -3.30 8.26 5.93
CA PHE A 45 -3.85 6.92 6.11
C PHE A 45 -4.97 6.62 5.09
N LEU A 46 -5.15 5.35 4.76
CA LEU A 46 -6.26 4.84 3.95
C LEU A 46 -6.99 3.74 4.72
N ILE A 47 -8.31 3.78 4.73
CA ILE A 47 -9.15 2.75 5.35
C ILE A 47 -9.82 1.95 4.24
N GLU A 48 -9.50 0.67 4.17
CA GLU A 48 -10.15 -0.31 3.31
C GLU A 48 -11.27 -1.00 4.10
N MET A 49 -12.51 -0.68 3.75
CA MET A 49 -13.69 -1.33 4.31
C MET A 49 -13.86 -2.69 3.63
N ARG A 50 -13.66 -3.79 4.36
CA ARG A 50 -13.85 -5.16 3.85
C ARG A 50 -15.25 -5.68 4.17
N GLU A 51 -15.75 -5.40 5.37
CA GLU A 51 -17.12 -5.70 5.81
C GLU A 51 -17.62 -4.56 6.71
N THR A 52 -18.93 -4.51 7.00
CA THR A 52 -19.57 -3.48 7.84
C THR A 52 -18.89 -3.30 9.21
N HIS A 53 -18.31 -4.38 9.73
CA HIS A 53 -17.64 -4.42 11.03
C HIS A 53 -16.17 -4.83 10.94
N TYR A 54 -15.59 -4.82 9.74
CA TYR A 54 -14.22 -5.25 9.49
C TYR A 54 -13.54 -4.33 8.48
N TRP A 55 -12.49 -3.64 8.92
CA TRP A 55 -11.73 -2.75 8.05
C TRP A 55 -10.23 -2.80 8.33
N VAL A 56 -9.47 -2.47 7.30
CA VAL A 56 -8.01 -2.49 7.30
C VAL A 56 -7.53 -1.06 7.14
N THR A 57 -6.66 -0.61 8.03
CA THR A 57 -6.08 0.73 7.99
C THR A 57 -4.64 0.64 7.52
N HIS A 58 -4.35 1.33 6.43
CA HIS A 58 -3.06 1.40 5.78
C HIS A 58 -2.39 2.71 6.14
N TRP A 59 -1.12 2.66 6.56
CA TRP A 59 -0.29 3.86 6.67
C TRP A 59 0.31 4.17 5.32
N THR A 60 -0.15 5.26 4.71
CA THR A 60 -0.01 5.48 3.28
C THR A 60 1.46 5.53 2.85
N GLU A 61 2.28 6.28 3.59
CA GLU A 61 3.72 6.40 3.32
C GLU A 61 4.42 5.04 3.39
N ARG A 62 4.34 4.37 4.54
CA ARG A 62 4.99 3.08 4.77
C ARG A 62 4.50 1.97 3.85
N SER A 63 3.21 2.00 3.50
CA SER A 63 2.60 0.97 2.66
C SER A 63 3.14 1.05 1.23
N VAL A 64 3.30 2.26 0.68
CA VAL A 64 3.94 2.47 -0.64
C VAL A 64 5.40 2.08 -0.61
N ASP A 65 6.15 2.48 0.42
CA ASP A 65 7.58 2.18 0.48
C ASP A 65 7.83 0.66 0.58
N LEU A 66 7.03 -0.05 1.38
CA LEU A 66 7.05 -1.51 1.43
C LEU A 66 6.66 -2.13 0.10
N PHE A 67 5.59 -1.63 -0.54
CA PHE A 67 5.14 -2.11 -1.85
C PHE A 67 6.22 -1.94 -2.93
N LEU A 68 6.85 -0.77 -3.02
CA LEU A 68 7.94 -0.49 -3.97
C LEU A 68 9.16 -1.38 -3.71
N CYS A 69 9.40 -1.77 -2.45
CA CYS A 69 10.40 -2.76 -2.09
C CYS A 69 9.99 -4.22 -2.36
N GLY A 70 8.82 -4.47 -2.95
CA GLY A 70 8.27 -5.82 -3.15
C GLY A 70 7.86 -6.53 -1.87
N LYS A 71 7.72 -5.80 -0.77
CA LYS A 71 7.25 -6.31 0.53
C LYS A 71 5.76 -6.03 0.70
N LYS A 72 5.10 -6.85 1.52
CA LYS A 72 3.70 -6.59 1.88
C LYS A 72 3.63 -5.43 2.87
N PRO A 73 2.63 -4.53 2.75
CA PRO A 73 2.45 -3.43 3.69
C PRO A 73 2.07 -3.94 5.08
N LEU A 74 2.43 -3.17 6.10
CA LEU A 74 1.98 -3.39 7.47
C LEU A 74 0.71 -2.58 7.71
N VAL A 75 -0.34 -3.25 8.17
CA VAL A 75 -1.66 -2.66 8.36
C VAL A 75 -2.15 -2.81 9.78
N GLU A 76 -3.10 -1.97 10.15
CA GLU A 76 -3.87 -2.10 11.38
C GLU A 76 -5.26 -2.62 11.03
N VAL A 77 -5.59 -3.80 11.53
CA VAL A 77 -6.88 -4.44 11.31
C VAL A 77 -7.79 -4.10 12.47
N ARG A 78 -8.99 -3.59 12.15
CA ARG A 78 -10.00 -3.26 13.15
C ARG A 78 -11.26 -4.07 12.91
N ARG A 79 -11.78 -4.63 13.99
CA ARG A 79 -13.04 -5.37 14.04
C ARG A 79 -13.97 -4.75 15.07
N ARG A 80 -15.25 -4.66 14.72
CA ARG A 80 -16.32 -4.29 15.65
C ARG A 80 -17.12 -5.54 15.99
N ASP A 81 -17.18 -5.88 17.26
CA ASP A 81 -18.00 -6.98 17.75
C ASP A 81 -19.48 -6.57 17.87
N GLU A 82 -20.40 -7.52 17.99
CA GLU A 82 -21.85 -7.29 18.14
C GLU A 82 -22.18 -6.39 19.35
N GLN A 83 -21.33 -6.41 20.38
CA GLN A 83 -21.42 -5.52 21.54
C GLN A 83 -20.87 -4.11 21.32
N SER A 84 -20.57 -3.72 20.07
CA SER A 84 -19.89 -2.47 19.70
C SER A 84 -18.51 -2.27 20.34
N LYS A 85 -17.86 -3.35 20.78
CA LYS A 85 -16.47 -3.32 21.24
C LYS A 85 -15.53 -3.39 20.03
N PHE A 86 -14.45 -2.61 20.07
CA PHE A 86 -13.44 -2.60 19.03
C PHE A 86 -12.29 -3.54 19.39
N VAL A 87 -11.97 -4.47 18.50
CA VAL A 87 -10.75 -5.27 18.53
C VAL A 87 -9.79 -4.66 17.51
N ILE A 88 -8.61 -4.22 17.96
CA ILE A 88 -7.60 -3.58 17.12
C ILE A 88 -6.35 -4.46 17.13
N GLU A 89 -6.04 -5.05 15.98
CA GLU A 89 -4.80 -5.79 15.74
C GLU A 89 -3.83 -4.87 14.98
N ARG A 90 -2.79 -4.39 15.67
CA ARG A 90 -1.77 -3.50 15.07
C ARG A 90 -0.67 -4.30 14.40
N TRP A 91 -0.16 -3.80 13.27
CA TRP A 91 1.03 -4.31 12.57
C TRP A 91 0.88 -5.72 11.99
N LYS A 92 -0.33 -6.04 11.51
CA LYS A 92 -0.55 -7.29 10.78
C LYS A 92 0.05 -7.14 9.38
N THR A 93 0.74 -8.17 8.91
CA THR A 93 1.08 -8.27 7.49
C THR A 93 -0.19 -8.62 6.74
N GLU A 94 -0.51 -7.89 5.67
CA GLU A 94 -1.63 -8.30 4.82
C GLU A 94 -1.37 -9.68 4.21
N ASP A 95 -2.39 -10.54 4.21
CA ASP A 95 -2.37 -11.84 3.54
C ASP A 95 -2.74 -11.69 2.07
#